data_AF-E0UKE7-F1
#
_entry.id   AF-E0UKE7-F1
#
_cell.length_a   1.000
_cell.length_b   1.000
_cell.length_c   1.000
_cell.angle_alpha   90.00
_cell.angle_beta   90.00
_cell.angle_gamma   90.00
#
_symmetry.space_group_name_H-M   'P 1'
#
loop_
_entity.id
_entity.type
_entity.pdbx_description
1 polymer ?
#
loop_
_entity_poly.entity_id
_entity_poly.type
_entity_poly.pdbx_seq_one_letter_code
_entity_poly.pdbx_strand_id
1 'polypeptide(L)'
;MKGIQFVIDDQGQKTAVVIDLKQWGKVWEEFYQILLTHISNNEEWLHQSPLQEKLDQALEWNANHPPQVSDLAALEIQLKNYE
;
A
#
# COMPACT_ATOMS: atom_id res chain seq x y z
N MET A 1 -1.83 -31.91 0.48
CA MET A 1 -1.34 -31.35 1.76
C MET A 1 -2.54 -30.80 2.52
N LYS A 2 -2.73 -31.16 3.79
CA LYS A 2 -3.83 -30.58 4.59
C LYS A 2 -3.53 -29.10 4.88
N GLY A 3 -4.54 -28.25 4.76
CA GLY A 3 -4.42 -26.82 5.06
C GLY A 3 -3.74 -25.96 3.99
N ILE A 4 -3.51 -26.48 2.77
CA ILE A 4 -2.97 -25.71 1.63
C ILE A 4 -3.88 -25.92 0.43
N GLN A 5 -4.43 -24.83 -0.12
CA GLN A 5 -5.29 -24.83 -1.30
C GLN A 5 -4.71 -23.89 -2.35
N PHE A 6 -4.76 -24.29 -3.63
CA PHE A 6 -4.29 -23.45 -4.73
C PHE A 6 -5.47 -22.87 -5.49
N VAL A 7 -5.39 -21.58 -5.82
CA VAL A 7 -6.26 -20.93 -6.79
C VAL A 7 -5.66 -21.18 -8.17
N ILE A 8 -6.48 -21.67 -9.08
CA ILE A 8 -6.10 -22.03 -10.45
C ILE A 8 -6.80 -21.07 -11.40
N ASP A 9 -6.09 -20.58 -12.41
CA ASP A 9 -6.69 -19.80 -13.51
C ASP A 9 -7.44 -20.69 -14.52
N ASP A 10 -8.01 -20.05 -15.53
CA ASP A 10 -8.72 -20.69 -16.63
C ASP A 10 -7.82 -21.55 -17.53
N GLN A 11 -6.50 -21.33 -17.49
CA GLN A 11 -5.49 -22.10 -18.21
C GLN A 11 -4.92 -23.27 -17.40
N GLY A 12 -5.39 -23.47 -16.16
CA GLY A 12 -4.91 -24.53 -15.28
C GLY A 12 -3.64 -24.19 -14.50
N GLN A 13 -3.18 -22.92 -14.52
CA GLN A 13 -1.98 -22.47 -13.83
C GLN A 13 -2.32 -22.00 -12.40
N LYS A 14 -1.43 -22.30 -11.45
CA LYS A 14 -1.57 -21.89 -10.05
C LYS A 14 -1.24 -20.40 -9.92
N THR A 15 -2.21 -19.58 -9.55
CA THR A 15 -2.05 -18.12 -9.44
C THR A 15 -1.96 -17.63 -8.00
N ALA A 16 -2.58 -18.34 -7.06
CA ALA A 16 -2.49 -18.01 -5.64
C ALA A 16 -2.56 -19.25 -4.77
N VAL A 17 -2.22 -19.07 -3.48
CA VAL A 17 -2.28 -20.13 -2.47
C VAL A 17 -2.98 -19.60 -1.22
N VAL A 18 -3.93 -20.38 -0.72
CA VAL A 18 -4.62 -20.15 0.55
C VAL A 18 -4.05 -21.13 1.57
N ILE A 19 -3.54 -20.59 2.68
CA ILE A 19 -2.89 -21.35 3.75
C ILE A 19 -3.73 -21.27 5.03
N ASP A 20 -3.93 -22.41 5.69
CA ASP A 20 -4.53 -22.47 7.02
C ASP A 20 -3.49 -22.09 8.07
N LEU A 21 -3.61 -20.87 8.60
CA LEU A 21 -2.69 -20.34 9.61
C LEU A 21 -2.79 -21.05 10.97
N LYS A 22 -3.86 -21.80 11.27
CA LYS A 22 -3.89 -22.63 12.49
C LYS A 22 -2.85 -23.74 12.44
N GLN A 23 -2.57 -24.25 11.24
CA GLN A 23 -1.61 -25.31 11.02
C GLN A 23 -0.23 -24.77 10.61
N TRP A 24 -0.20 -23.69 9.82
CA TRP A 24 1.01 -23.21 9.15
C TRP A 24 1.45 -21.80 9.60
N GLY A 25 0.80 -21.22 10.61
CA GLY A 25 1.06 -19.86 11.06
C GLY A 25 2.52 -19.57 11.43
N LYS A 26 3.20 -20.54 12.06
CA LYS A 26 4.63 -20.38 12.42
C LYS A 26 5.53 -20.23 11.19
N VAL A 27 5.30 -21.05 10.16
CA VAL A 27 6.07 -20.99 8.90
C VAL A 27 5.76 -19.70 8.16
N TRP A 28 4.51 -19.25 8.18
CA TRP A 28 4.12 -17.97 7.62
C TRP A 28 4.79 -16.79 8.33
N GLU A 29 4.87 -16.83 9.66
CA GLU A 29 5.53 -15.80 10.46
C GLU A 29 7.04 -15.74 10.17
N GLU A 30 7.72 -16.89 10.10
CA GLU A 30 9.14 -16.96 9.71
C GLU A 30 9.37 -16.39 8.30
N PHE A 31 8.51 -16.72 7.34
CA PHE A 31 8.55 -16.15 5.99
C PHE A 31 8.35 -14.62 5.99
N TYR A 32 7.36 -14.13 6.75
CA TYR A 32 7.08 -12.71 6.86
C TYR A 32 8.24 -11.94 7.49
N GLN A 33 8.90 -12.51 8.51
CA GLN A 33 10.07 -11.88 9.14
C GLN A 33 11.27 -11.80 8.20
N ILE A 34 11.48 -12.82 7.36
CA ILE A 34 12.51 -12.77 6.31
C ILE A 34 12.19 -11.64 5.33
N LEU A 35 10.94 -11.52 4.88
CA LEU A 35 10.50 -10.42 4.02
C LEU A 35 10.78 -9.06 4.67
N LEU A 36 10.40 -8.87 5.93
CA LEU A 36 10.67 -7.64 6.68
C LEU A 36 12.16 -7.33 6.84
N THR A 37 13.00 -8.35 6.95
CA THR A 37 14.45 -8.16 7.04
C THR A 37 15.04 -7.68 5.71
N HIS A 38 14.46 -8.11 4.59
CA HIS A 38 14.87 -7.70 3.25
C HIS A 38 14.23 -6.39 2.77
N ILE A 39 13.06 -6.04 3.32
CA ILE A 39 12.51 -4.69 3.19
C ILE A 39 13.42 -3.80 4.05
N SER A 40 14.33 -3.08 3.41
CA SER A 40 15.24 -2.18 4.12
C SER A 40 14.43 -1.21 4.98
N ASN A 41 14.47 -1.42 6.30
CA ASN A 41 13.83 -0.59 7.32
C ASN A 41 14.35 0.87 7.33
N ASN A 42 15.30 1.20 6.46
CA ASN A 42 16.00 2.47 6.49
C ASN A 42 15.59 3.43 5.38
N GLU A 43 14.50 3.14 4.65
CA GLU A 43 14.01 3.96 3.53
C GLU A 43 15.14 4.41 2.59
N GLU A 44 16.19 3.60 2.47
CA GLU A 44 17.44 4.01 1.82
C GLU A 44 17.20 4.24 0.32
N TRP A 45 16.16 3.57 -0.21
CA TRP A 45 15.60 3.76 -1.53
C TRP A 45 14.92 5.14 -1.72
N LEU A 46 14.40 5.78 -0.67
CA LEU A 46 13.86 7.16 -0.72
C LEU A 46 14.98 8.21 -0.85
N HIS A 47 16.17 7.91 -0.34
CA HIS A 47 17.36 8.78 -0.44
C HIS A 47 18.10 8.64 -1.79
N GLN A 48 17.57 7.85 -2.73
CA GLN A 48 18.13 7.71 -4.06
C GLN A 48 17.50 8.76 -5.00
N SER A 49 18.32 9.50 -5.75
CA SER A 49 17.82 10.29 -6.89
C SER A 49 17.28 9.33 -7.96
N PRO A 50 16.11 9.62 -8.59
CA PRO A 50 15.37 10.88 -8.58
C PRO A 50 14.20 10.93 -7.57
N LEU A 51 14.08 9.94 -6.67
CA LEU A 51 12.94 9.84 -5.75
C LEU A 51 13.00 10.91 -4.67
N GLN A 52 14.19 11.18 -4.12
CA GLN A 52 14.39 12.25 -3.15
C GLN A 52 13.96 13.62 -3.70
N GLU A 53 14.39 13.96 -4.92
CA GLU A 53 14.02 15.22 -5.57
C GLU A 53 12.51 15.37 -5.78
N LYS A 54 11.83 14.27 -6.15
CA LYS A 54 10.36 14.26 -6.27
C LYS A 54 9.68 14.43 -4.92
N LEU A 55 10.21 13.81 -3.87
CA LEU A 55 9.68 13.93 -2.52
C LEU A 55 9.81 15.37 -2.01
N ASP A 56 10.98 15.99 -2.20
CA ASP A 56 11.22 17.39 -1.83
C ASP A 56 10.25 18.34 -2.55
N GLN A 57 10.05 18.16 -3.85
CA GLN A 57 9.06 18.93 -4.63
C GLN A 57 7.63 18.75 -4.11
N ALA A 58 7.24 17.52 -3.76
CA ALA A 58 5.91 17.25 -3.24
C ALA A 58 5.69 17.88 -1.85
N LEU A 59 6.71 17.84 -0.99
CA LEU A 59 6.66 18.47 0.34
C LEU A 59 6.57 20.00 0.23
N GLU A 60 7.37 20.61 -0.64
CA GLU A 60 7.31 22.05 -0.93
C GLU A 60 5.94 22.45 -1.49
N TRP A 61 5.39 21.65 -2.42
CA TRP A 61 4.05 21.89 -2.94
C TRP A 61 2.99 21.82 -1.84
N ASN A 62 3.01 20.79 -0.99
CA ASN A 62 2.03 20.61 0.09
C ASN A 62 2.11 21.73 1.15
N ALA A 63 3.31 22.20 1.49
CA ALA A 63 3.49 23.33 2.40
C ALA A 63 2.82 24.61 1.88
N ASN A 64 2.87 24.81 0.55
CA ASN A 64 2.30 25.98 -0.12
C ASN A 64 0.83 25.79 -0.55
N HIS A 65 0.35 24.55 -0.55
CA HIS A 65 -1.02 24.18 -0.92
C HIS A 65 -1.62 23.33 0.19
N PRO A 66 -1.82 23.89 1.40
CA PRO A 66 -2.44 23.14 2.48
C PRO A 66 -3.77 22.60 1.99
N PRO A 67 -4.14 21.36 2.37
CA PRO A 67 -5.42 20.80 1.99
C PRO A 67 -6.51 21.78 2.37
N GLN A 68 -7.30 22.20 1.39
CA GLN A 68 -8.47 23.01 1.68
C GLN A 68 -9.40 22.13 2.51
N VAL A 69 -9.47 22.41 3.81
CA VAL A 69 -10.45 21.82 4.70
C VAL A 69 -11.80 22.36 4.24
N SER A 70 -12.37 21.68 3.26
CA SER A 70 -13.65 22.05 2.72
C SER A 70 -14.69 21.59 3.73
N ASP A 71 -15.32 22.54 4.40
CA ASP A 71 -16.51 22.27 5.19
C ASP A 71 -17.58 21.68 4.25
N LEU A 72 -18.14 20.51 4.61
CA LEU A 72 -19.18 19.85 3.82
C LEU A 72 -20.34 20.81 3.54
N ALA A 73 -20.70 21.67 4.50
CA ALA A 73 -21.73 22.68 4.32
C ALA A 73 -21.35 23.72 3.24
N ALA A 74 -20.07 24.11 3.15
CA ALA A 74 -19.60 25.06 2.15
C ALA A 74 -19.57 24.43 0.74
N LEU A 75 -19.22 23.14 0.63
CA LEU A 75 -19.26 22.40 -0.63
C LEU A 75 -20.68 22.21 -1.15
N GLU A 76 -21.64 21.91 -0.26
CA GLU A 76 -23.06 21.81 -0.63
C GLU A 76 -23.63 23.13 -1.16
N ILE A 77 -23.21 24.27 -0.59
CA ILE A 77 -23.61 25.59 -1.06
C ILE A 77 -22.99 25.89 -2.42
N GLN A 78 -21.71 25.56 -2.64
CA GLN A 78 -21.08 25.74 -3.95
C GLN A 78 -21.77 24.89 -5.02
N LEU A 79 -22.10 23.63 -4.74
CA LEU A 79 -22.77 22.77 -5.72
C LEU A 79 -24.11 23.34 -6.18
N LYS A 80 -24.90 23.89 -5.25
CA LYS A 80 -26.20 24.52 -5.57
C LYS A 80 -26.09 25.80 -6.39
N ASN A 81 -24.94 26.47 -6.37
CA ASN A 81 -24.71 27.69 -7.16
C ASN A 81 -24.26 27.40 -8.60
N TYR A 82 -23.97 26.13 -8.92
CA TYR A 82 -23.60 25.66 -10.27
C TYR A 82 -24.72 24.86 -10.97
N GLU A 83 -25.91 24.75 -10.36
CA GLU A 83 -27.16 24.29 -10.99
C GLU A 83 -28.01 25.49 -11.42
#